data_AF-A0A352RUL5-F1
#
_entry.id   AF-A0A352RUL5-F1
#
_cell.length_a   1.000
_cell.length_b   1.000
_cell.length_c   1.000
_cell.angle_alpha   90.00
_cell.angle_beta   90.00
_cell.angle_gamma   90.00
#
_symmetry.space_group_name_H-M   'P 1'
#
loop_
_entity.id
_entity.type
_entity.pdbx_description
1 polymer ?
#
loop_
_entity_poly.entity_id
_entity_poly.type
_entity_poly.pdbx_seq_one_letter_code
_entity_poly.pdbx_strand_id
1 'polypeptide(L)' 'MIDPENRYCCHQCWKQYVNENRSAWPFLDRMILCPTCGNKRCPKAGDHNLACTGSNEPGQPGSAYPTA' A
#
# COMPACT_ATOMS: atom_id res chain seq x y z
N MET A 1 2.83 -17.33 -3.26
CA MET A 1 4.29 -17.21 -3.43
C MET A 1 4.65 -15.79 -3.09
N ILE A 2 5.36 -15.57 -1.98
CA ILE A 2 5.88 -14.26 -1.61
C ILE A 2 6.88 -13.87 -2.68
N ASP A 3 6.51 -12.93 -3.54
CA ASP A 3 7.45 -12.33 -4.48
C ASP A 3 8.33 -11.34 -3.70
N PRO A 4 9.65 -11.58 -3.59
CA PRO A 4 10.57 -10.70 -2.88
C PRO A 4 10.58 -9.27 -3.44
N GLU A 5 10.24 -9.09 -4.72
CA GLU A 5 10.18 -7.80 -5.40
C GLU A 5 8.91 -7.02 -5.02
N ASN A 6 7.84 -7.71 -4.62
CA ASN A 6 6.52 -7.11 -4.39
C ASN A 6 6.11 -6.93 -2.94
N ARG A 7 6.94 -7.31 -1.95
CA ARG A 7 6.57 -7.20 -0.51
C ARG A 7 6.21 -5.77 -0.03
N TYR A 8 6.48 -4.75 -0.84
CA TYR A 8 6.20 -3.35 -0.53
C TYR A 8 5.53 -2.57 -1.67
N CYS A 9 4.97 -3.25 -2.68
CA CYS A 9 4.35 -2.56 -3.82
C CYS A 9 3.02 -1.87 -3.44
N CYS A 10 2.32 -2.40 -2.45
CA CYS A 10 1.10 -1.83 -1.87
C CYS A 10 0.96 -2.24 -0.38
N HIS A 11 0.04 -1.58 0.34
CA HIS A 11 -0.21 -1.88 1.76
C HIS A 11 -0.69 -3.32 1.97
N GLN A 12 -1.48 -3.88 1.06
CA GLN A 12 -1.92 -5.28 1.16
C GLN A 12 -0.75 -6.28 1.08
N CYS A 13 0.19 -6.10 0.15
CA CYS A 13 1.34 -6.98 0.03
C CYS A 13 2.26 -6.91 1.26
N TRP A 14 2.45 -5.72 1.84
CA TRP A 14 3.20 -5.59 3.09
C TRP A 14 2.50 -6.31 4.26
N LYS A 15 1.18 -6.15 4.40
CA LYS A 15 0.40 -6.86 5.43
C LYS A 15 0.54 -8.37 5.28
N GLN A 16 0.43 -8.90 4.06
CA GLN A 16 0.63 -10.31 3.77
C GLN A 16 2.05 -10.75 4.17
N TYR A 17 3.08 -10.00 3.77
CA TYR A 17 4.47 -10.28 4.12
C TYR A 17 4.70 -10.35 5.63
N VAL A 18 4.20 -9.36 6.39
CA VAL A 18 4.34 -9.34 7.86
C VAL A 18 3.64 -10.53 8.51
N ASN A 19 2.42 -10.84 8.06
CA ASN A 19 1.63 -11.96 8.57
C ASN A 19 2.31 -13.31 8.29
N GLU A 20 2.81 -13.52 7.07
CA GLU A 20 3.41 -14.79 6.65
C GLU A 20 4.81 -14.99 7.26
N ASN A 21 5.61 -13.93 7.42
CA ASN A 21 6.97 -14.01 7.97
C ASN A 21 7.03 -13.79 9.48
N ARG A 22 5.87 -13.62 10.15
CA ARG A 22 5.77 -13.29 11.59
C ARG A 22 6.73 -12.16 12.00
N SER A 23 6.87 -11.14 11.15
CA SER A 23 7.77 -10.03 11.44
C SER A 23 7.25 -9.28 12.66
N ALA A 24 8.04 -9.26 13.73
CA ALA A 24 7.69 -8.58 14.98
C ALA A 24 7.76 -7.05 14.88
N TRP A 25 8.15 -6.50 13.72
CA TRP A 25 8.32 -5.07 13.52
C TRP A 25 7.07 -4.48 12.80
N PRO A 26 6.14 -3.86 13.54
CA PRO A 26 4.87 -3.41 12.97
C PRO A 26 4.99 -2.09 12.18
N PHE A 27 6.15 -1.43 12.25
CA PHE A 27 6.41 -0.14 11.63
C PHE A 27 7.17 -0.30 10.31
N LEU A 28 6.57 0.19 9.22
CA LEU A 28 7.31 0.45 7.98
C LEU A 28 8.25 1.64 8.20
N ASP A 29 9.52 1.47 7.88
CA ASP A 29 10.56 2.50 7.83
C ASP A 29 10.50 3.35 6.53
N ARG A 30 9.53 3.06 5.66
CA ARG A 30 9.39 3.66 4.33
C ARG A 30 7.93 3.89 3.95
N MET A 31 7.69 4.84 3.06
CA MET A 31 6.35 5.07 2.53
C MET A 31 6.02 4.08 1.41
N ILE A 32 4.83 3.50 1.47
CA ILE A 32 4.22 2.80 0.33
C ILE A 32 3.51 3.85 -0.52
N LEU A 33 3.99 4.01 -1.75
CA LEU A 33 3.47 4.98 -2.72
C LEU A 33 2.91 4.24 -3.92
N CYS A 34 1.96 4.86 -4.62
CA CYS A 34 1.45 4.30 -5.86
C CYS A 34 2.59 4.23 -6.90
N PRO A 35 2.88 3.06 -7.50
CA PRO A 35 3.94 2.93 -8.50
C PRO A 35 3.67 3.72 -9.78
N THR A 36 2.42 4.15 -9.99
CA THR A 36 2.00 4.91 -11.18
C THR A 36 2.08 6.42 -10.96
N CYS A 37 1.64 6.93 -9.81
CA CYS A 37 1.51 8.39 -9.59
C CYS A 37 2.29 8.93 -8.38
N GLY A 38 2.95 8.09 -7.59
CA GLY A 38 3.73 8.52 -6.42
C GLY A 38 2.90 8.99 -5.21
N ASN A 39 1.57 9.05 -5.31
CA ASN A 39 0.72 9.51 -4.21
C ASN A 39 0.48 8.41 -3.17
N LYS A 40 0.64 8.73 -1.88
CA LYS A 40 0.44 7.80 -0.76
C LYS A 40 -1.02 7.48 -0.47
N ARG A 41 -1.94 8.41 -0.76
CA ARG A 41 -3.39 8.21 -0.55
C ARG A 41 -4.12 7.63 -1.77
N CYS A 42 -3.40 7.32 -2.84
CA CYS A 42 -3.97 6.67 -4.02
C CYS A 42 -4.44 5.24 -3.68
N PRO A 43 -5.64 4.80 -4.13
CA PRO A 43 -6.14 3.44 -3.89
C PRO A 43 -5.17 2.34 -4.34
N LYS A 44 -4.45 2.57 -5.43
CA LYS A 44 -3.43 1.64 -5.95
C LYS A 44 -2.23 1.45 -5.01
N ALA A 45 -1.94 2.43 -4.13
CA ALA A 45 -0.96 2.27 -3.05
C ALA A 45 -1.50 1.39 -1.91
N GLY A 46 -2.82 1.36 -1.71
CA GLY A 46 -3.50 0.44 -0.80
C GLY A 46 -3.49 -1.00 -1.29
N ASP A 47 -3.87 -1.19 -2.56
CA ASP A 47 -3.95 -2.47 -3.25
C ASP A 47 -3.56 -2.28 -4.72
N HIS A 48 -2.53 -2.98 -5.19
CA HIS A 48 -2.01 -2.80 -6.55
C HIS A 48 -3.02 -3.18 -7.65
N ASN A 49 -4.09 -3.90 -7.32
CA ASN A 49 -5.17 -4.26 -8.24
C ASN A 49 -6.16 -3.12 -8.47
N LEU A 50 -6.19 -2.11 -7.58
CA LEU A 50 -7.08 -0.97 -7.73
C LEU A 50 -6.56 0.01 -8.80
N ALA A 51 -7.51 0.77 -9.36
CA ALA A 51 -7.20 1.81 -10.32
C ALA A 51 -6.40 2.95 -9.66
N CYS A 52 -5.47 3.51 -10.43
CA CYS A 52 -4.81 4.76 -10.04
C CYS A 52 -5.77 5.93 -10.26
N THR A 53 -5.96 6.76 -9.24
CA THR A 53 -6.80 7.98 -9.33
C THR A 53 -5.97 9.24 -9.64
N GLY A 54 -4.63 9.12 -9.62
CA GLY A 54 -3.74 10.27 -9.80
C GLY A 54 -3.76 11.29 -8.65
N SER A 55 -4.36 10.99 -7.50
CA SER A 55 -4.58 11.99 -6.44
C SER A 55 -4.07 11.54 -5.06
N ASN A 56 -3.75 12.52 -4.22
CA ASN A 56 -3.32 12.34 -2.83
C ASN A 56 -4.36 12.85 -1.82
N GLU A 57 -5.58 13.19 -2.26
CA GLU A 57 -6.66 13.61 -1.36
C GLU A 57 -7.11 12.44 -0.44
N PRO A 58 -7.57 12.71 0.80
CA PRO A 58 -8.11 11.68 1.68
C PRO A 58 -9.49 11.18 1.21
N GLY A 59 -9.93 10.02 1.69
CA GLY A 59 -11.29 9.53 1.48
C GLY A 59 -11.57 8.92 0.11
N GLN A 60 -10.55 8.64 -0.69
CA GLN A 60 -10.77 8.01 -1.99
C GLN A 60 -11.24 6.56 -1.82
N PRO A 61 -12.21 6.09 -2.63
CA PRO A 61 -12.68 4.71 -2.57
C PRO A 61 -11.52 3.71 -2.70
N GLY A 62 -11.37 2.82 -1.73
CA GLY A 62 -10.29 1.82 -1.69
C GLY A 62 -8.92 2.35 -1.24
N SER A 63 -8.80 3.63 -0.89
CA SER A 63 -7.62 4.15 -0.21
C SER A 63 -7.51 3.61 1.21
N ALA A 64 -6.27 3.41 1.68
CA ALA A 64 -6.01 3.10 3.08
C ALA A 64 -6.23 4.31 4.02
N TYR A 65 -6.47 5.51 3.47
CA TYR A 65 -6.62 6.75 4.21
C TYR A 65 -8.08 7.25 4.10
N PRO A 66 -8.90 7.09 5.16
CA PRO A 66 -10.29 7.56 5.16
C PRO A 66 -10.38 9.09 5.13
N THR A 67 -11.60 9.62 4.97
CA THR A 67 -11.88 11.03 5.25
C THR A 67 -11.60 11.34 6.72
N ALA A 68 -11.15 12.57 7.00
CA ALA A 68 -10.98 13.05 8.37
C ALA A 68 -12.33 13.20 9.09
#